data_AF-A0A6B3I6L7-F1
#
_entry.id   AF-A0A6B3I6L7-F1
#
_cell.length_a   1.000
_cell.length_b   1.000
_cell.length_c   1.000
_cell.angle_alpha   90.00
_cell.angle_beta   90.00
_cell.angle_gamma   90.00
#
_symmetry.space_group_name_H-M   'P 1'
#
loop_
_entity.id
_entity.type
_entity.pdbx_description
1 polymer ?
#
loop_
_entity_poly.entity_id
_entity_poly.type
_entity_poly.pdbx_seq_one_letter_code
_entity_poly.pdbx_strand_id
1 'polypeptide(L)'
;MNKTIRRAAVFCLLMVLALLVRATWVQGYEAKALADDEHNRRNTIAQYAQPLGDIIVAGSPVTGSKGTSGGDLRYKRTYTQGELYAAVTGYSSQAYGATQLEGIYSDVLDGTDDRLKNPADLITGRQASPGNVLTTIDPGVQKAAYEALGDDKGAAVAIDPKTGRILGMVSTPSYDPSKISGTDNGDAWKKLLDDKEKPLVNRALRQPLAPGSTFKLVVAAAALENGLYGSVDEATESPDPYTLPGTRTVLRNENA
;
A
#
# COMPACT_ATOMS: atom_id res chain seq x y z
N MET A 1 -21.67 26.35 60.04
CA MET A 1 -21.94 26.14 58.61
C MET A 1 -23.26 25.41 58.43
N ASN A 2 -24.20 25.94 57.63
CA ASN A 2 -25.53 25.34 57.43
C ASN A 2 -25.42 23.94 56.80
N LYS A 3 -26.19 22.95 57.28
CA LYS A 3 -26.14 21.55 56.81
C LYS A 3 -26.39 21.42 55.31
N THR A 4 -27.27 22.26 54.76
CA THR A 4 -27.58 22.33 53.33
C THR A 4 -26.39 22.83 52.51
N ILE A 5 -25.71 23.89 52.96
CA ILE A 5 -24.52 24.43 52.28
C ILE A 5 -23.40 23.39 52.26
N ARG A 6 -23.18 22.66 53.38
CA ARG A 6 -22.16 21.60 53.43
C ARG A 6 -22.45 20.46 52.45
N ARG A 7 -23.71 20.03 52.33
CA ARG A 7 -24.11 18.96 51.40
C ARG A 7 -23.93 19.39 49.95
N ALA A 8 -24.32 20.61 49.61
CA ALA A 8 -24.10 21.16 48.27
C ALA A 8 -22.61 21.25 47.93
N ALA A 9 -21.77 21.74 48.85
CA ALA A 9 -20.33 21.82 48.65
C ALA A 9 -19.68 20.44 48.45
N VAL A 10 -20.07 19.43 49.23
CA VAL A 10 -19.58 18.05 49.08
C VAL A 10 -20.02 17.46 47.73
N PHE A 11 -21.27 17.70 47.32
CA PHE A 11 -21.76 17.23 46.03
C PHE A 11 -20.98 17.87 44.86
N CYS A 12 -20.76 19.18 44.88
CA CYS A 12 -19.94 19.86 43.88
C CYS A 12 -18.49 19.34 43.86
N LEU A 13 -17.89 19.11 45.04
CA LEU A 13 -16.54 18.55 45.12
C LEU A 13 -16.47 17.14 44.49
N LEU A 14 -17.48 16.29 44.74
CA LEU A 14 -17.57 14.97 44.12
C LEU A 14 -17.72 15.05 42.60
N MET A 15 -18.50 16.00 42.07
CA MET A 15 -18.60 16.21 40.62
C MET A 15 -17.27 16.66 40.00
N VAL A 16 -16.55 17.58 40.67
CA VAL A 16 -15.22 18.02 40.21
C VAL A 16 -14.22 16.86 40.23
N LEU A 17 -14.21 16.05 41.30
CA LEU A 17 -13.38 14.85 41.38
C LEU A 17 -13.69 13.84 40.28
N ALA A 18 -14.98 13.59 40.01
CA ALA A 18 -15.40 12.70 38.93
C ALA A 18 -14.95 13.22 37.55
N LEU A 19 -15.05 14.53 37.31
CA LEU A 19 -14.54 15.17 36.09
C LEU A 19 -13.02 15.05 35.96
N LEU A 20 -12.27 15.25 37.05
CA LEU A 20 -10.81 15.08 37.04
C LEU A 20 -10.41 13.64 36.73
N VAL A 21 -11.06 12.65 37.36
CA VAL A 21 -10.84 11.24 37.06
C VAL A 21 -11.12 10.94 35.58
N ARG A 22 -12.23 11.45 35.03
CA ARG A 22 -12.54 11.26 33.61
C ARG A 22 -11.51 11.94 32.72
N ALA A 23 -11.06 13.15 33.05
CA ALA A 23 -10.04 13.85 32.29
C ALA A 23 -8.70 13.10 32.28
N THR A 24 -8.27 12.60 33.44
CA THR A 24 -7.05 11.77 33.55
C THR A 24 -7.18 10.47 32.77
N TRP A 25 -8.35 9.83 32.78
CA TRP A 25 -8.60 8.64 31.97
C TRP A 25 -8.50 8.93 30.46
N VAL A 26 -9.13 10.02 30.01
CA VAL A 26 -9.07 10.43 28.60
C VAL A 26 -7.64 10.79 28.19
N GLN A 27 -6.91 11.54 29.01
CA GLN A 27 -5.54 12.00 28.70
C GLN A 27 -4.47 10.91 28.86
N GLY A 28 -4.66 9.97 29.79
CA GLY A 28 -3.65 8.95 30.12
C GLY A 28 -3.87 7.62 29.40
N TYR A 29 -5.12 7.23 29.17
CA TYR A 29 -5.46 5.93 28.57
C TYR A 29 -6.02 6.07 27.15
N GLU A 30 -7.03 6.93 26.95
CA GLU A 30 -7.68 7.08 25.63
C GLU A 30 -6.89 8.00 24.67
N ALA A 31 -5.91 8.77 25.15
CA ALA A 31 -5.27 9.82 24.36
C ALA A 31 -4.60 9.30 23.09
N LYS A 32 -3.86 8.18 23.17
CA LYS A 32 -3.21 7.59 22.00
C LYS A 32 -4.25 7.08 20.99
N ALA A 33 -5.28 6.39 21.47
CA ALA A 33 -6.34 5.88 20.60
C ALA A 33 -7.10 7.01 19.89
N LEU A 34 -7.38 8.12 20.57
CA LEU A 34 -8.02 9.30 19.98
C LEU A 34 -7.09 10.07 19.03
N ALA A 35 -5.79 10.11 19.34
CA ALA A 35 -4.80 10.72 18.48
C ALA A 35 -4.63 9.91 17.19
N ASP A 36 -4.57 8.59 17.28
CA ASP A 36 -4.34 7.65 16.18
C ASP A 36 -5.66 7.30 15.41
N ASP A 37 -6.80 7.91 15.77
CA ASP A 37 -8.09 7.70 15.11
C ASP A 37 -8.09 8.23 13.67
N GLU A 38 -8.64 7.45 12.73
CA GLU A 38 -8.71 7.82 11.30
C GLU A 38 -9.54 9.09 11.05
N HIS A 39 -10.52 9.39 11.91
CA HIS A 39 -11.33 10.61 11.83
C HIS A 39 -10.60 11.83 12.40
N ASN A 40 -9.42 11.67 12.99
CA ASN A 40 -8.63 12.79 13.48
C ASN A 40 -7.94 13.52 12.32
N ARG A 41 -8.65 14.50 11.77
CA ARG A 41 -8.17 15.37 10.67
C ARG A 41 -6.83 16.05 10.95
N ARG A 42 -6.41 16.18 12.22
CA ARG A 42 -5.10 16.78 12.55
C ARG A 42 -3.94 15.97 12.00
N ASN A 43 -4.07 14.64 11.94
CA ASN A 43 -3.02 13.77 11.40
C ASN A 43 -2.84 14.02 9.91
N THR A 44 -3.94 14.08 9.16
CA THR A 44 -3.92 14.43 7.73
C THR A 44 -3.36 15.84 7.52
N ILE A 45 -3.75 16.82 8.34
CA ILE A 45 -3.22 18.18 8.26
C ILE A 45 -1.70 18.19 8.51
N ALA A 46 -1.22 17.46 9.51
CA ALA A 46 0.21 17.35 9.81
C ALA A 46 0.99 16.67 8.69
N GLN A 47 0.46 15.57 8.15
CA GLN A 47 1.04 14.83 7.03
C GLN A 47 1.26 15.73 5.80
N TYR A 48 0.29 16.57 5.46
CA TYR A 48 0.35 17.47 4.29
C TYR A 48 0.76 18.91 4.65
N ALA A 49 1.24 19.17 5.87
CA ALA A 49 1.72 20.48 6.29
C ALA A 49 3.08 20.83 5.67
N GLN A 50 3.88 19.80 5.37
CA GLN A 50 5.20 19.90 4.75
C GLN A 50 5.27 19.00 3.50
N PRO A 51 6.24 19.22 2.59
CA PRO A 51 6.48 18.30 1.48
C PRO A 51 6.80 16.91 2.02
N LEU A 52 6.08 15.88 1.56
CA LEU A 52 6.41 14.49 1.84
C LEU A 52 7.76 14.13 1.20
N GLY A 53 8.52 13.25 1.84
CA GLY A 53 9.74 12.66 1.30
C GLY A 53 9.45 11.83 0.06
N ASP A 54 10.48 11.50 -0.72
CA ASP A 54 10.33 10.95 -2.06
C ASP A 54 10.61 9.45 -2.15
N ILE A 55 9.86 8.79 -3.03
CA ILE A 55 10.16 7.44 -3.51
C ILE A 55 11.16 7.58 -4.66
N ILE A 56 12.30 6.92 -4.51
CA ILE A 56 13.46 7.05 -5.39
C ILE A 56 13.62 5.76 -6.21
N VAL A 57 13.77 5.92 -7.52
CA VAL A 57 14.10 4.86 -8.48
C VAL A 57 15.45 5.19 -9.11
N ALA A 58 16.44 4.31 -8.94
CA ALA A 58 17.81 4.50 -9.45
C ALA A 58 18.41 5.91 -9.19
N GLY A 59 18.20 6.45 -7.99
CA GLY A 59 18.73 7.76 -7.58
C GLY A 59 17.89 8.96 -7.99
N SER A 60 16.80 8.77 -8.74
CA SER A 60 15.89 9.85 -9.16
C SER A 60 14.52 9.76 -8.47
N PRO A 61 13.96 10.87 -7.97
CA PRO A 61 12.62 10.86 -7.38
C PRO A 61 11.55 10.65 -8.44
N VAL A 62 10.68 9.66 -8.23
CA VAL A 62 9.48 9.42 -9.06
C VAL A 62 8.21 9.99 -8.44
N THR A 63 8.30 10.47 -7.21
CA THR A 63 7.27 11.23 -6.51
C THR A 63 7.76 12.63 -6.19
N GLY A 64 6.85 13.47 -5.73
CA GLY A 64 7.15 14.81 -5.25
C GLY A 64 5.95 15.41 -4.54
N SER A 65 6.09 16.67 -4.13
CA SER A 65 5.02 17.42 -3.46
C SER A 65 4.88 18.80 -4.11
N LYS A 66 3.62 19.24 -4.33
CA LYS A 66 3.31 20.56 -4.87
C LYS A 66 2.40 21.33 -3.92
N GLY A 67 2.71 22.61 -3.72
CA GLY A 67 1.87 23.50 -2.93
C GLY A 67 0.44 23.60 -3.47
N THR A 68 -0.54 23.59 -2.58
CA THR A 68 -1.95 23.83 -2.87
C THR A 68 -2.31 25.29 -2.57
N SER A 69 -3.29 25.82 -3.29
CA SER A 69 -3.71 27.22 -3.14
C SER A 69 -4.90 27.39 -2.17
N GLY A 70 -5.38 26.32 -1.54
CA GLY A 70 -6.59 26.35 -0.72
C GLY A 70 -6.68 25.18 0.27
N GLY A 71 -7.33 25.44 1.41
CA GLY A 71 -7.54 24.48 2.50
C GLY A 71 -6.41 24.41 3.53
N ASP A 72 -6.59 23.55 4.53
CA ASP A 72 -5.62 23.33 5.62
C ASP A 72 -4.44 22.45 5.18
N LEU A 73 -4.55 21.76 4.04
CA LEU A 73 -3.57 20.80 3.52
C LEU A 73 -2.65 21.49 2.51
N ARG A 74 -1.47 21.93 2.95
CA ARG A 74 -0.57 22.83 2.19
C ARG A 74 0.09 22.19 0.97
N TYR A 75 0.31 20.88 0.98
CA TYR A 75 0.98 20.16 -0.10
C TYR A 75 0.14 18.98 -0.57
N LYS A 76 0.11 18.75 -1.88
CA LYS A 76 -0.42 17.53 -2.49
C LYS A 76 0.69 16.74 -3.17
N ARG A 77 0.54 15.43 -3.19
CA ARG A 77 1.49 14.53 -3.85
C ARG A 77 1.47 14.69 -5.37
N THR A 78 2.61 14.49 -6.02
CA THR A 78 2.79 14.48 -7.49
C THR A 78 3.64 13.29 -7.92
N TYR A 79 3.43 12.81 -9.14
CA TYR A 79 4.09 11.60 -9.63
C TYR A 79 4.68 11.84 -11.02
N THR A 80 5.97 11.57 -11.15
CA THR A 80 6.67 11.57 -12.43
C THR A 80 6.41 10.24 -13.12
N GLN A 81 5.86 10.28 -14.34
CA GLN A 81 5.44 9.08 -15.06
C GLN A 81 4.49 8.20 -14.21
N GLY A 82 3.47 8.81 -13.60
CA GLY A 82 2.59 8.17 -12.62
C GLY A 82 2.06 6.79 -13.06
N GLU A 83 1.59 6.67 -14.29
CA GLU A 83 1.08 5.39 -14.84
C GLU A 83 2.14 4.28 -14.86
N LEU A 84 3.40 4.61 -15.15
CA LEU A 84 4.51 3.65 -15.21
C LEU A 84 4.84 3.08 -13.83
N TYR A 85 4.72 3.89 -12.78
CA TYR A 85 5.17 3.54 -11.43
C TYR A 85 4.02 3.30 -10.43
N ALA A 86 2.76 3.53 -10.79
CA ALA A 86 1.62 3.43 -9.86
C ALA A 86 1.48 2.04 -9.20
N ALA A 87 1.85 0.97 -9.91
CA ALA A 87 1.86 -0.38 -9.32
C ALA A 87 2.86 -0.50 -8.15
N VAL A 88 3.96 0.27 -8.18
CA VAL A 88 5.01 0.31 -7.15
C VAL A 88 4.69 1.37 -6.11
N THR A 89 4.52 2.63 -6.51
CA THR A 89 4.30 3.75 -5.59
C THR A 89 2.96 3.64 -4.87
N GLY A 90 1.91 3.22 -5.60
CA GLY A 90 0.53 3.46 -5.20
C GLY A 90 0.18 4.93 -5.34
N TYR A 91 -0.77 5.37 -4.52
CA TYR A 91 -1.12 6.78 -4.39
C TYR A 91 -1.09 7.22 -2.93
N SER A 92 -1.01 8.54 -2.74
CA SER A 92 -1.19 9.27 -1.50
C SER A 92 -2.14 10.42 -1.82
N SER A 93 -3.33 10.33 -1.24
CA SER A 93 -4.44 11.23 -1.50
C SER A 93 -4.89 11.88 -0.21
N GLN A 94 -5.07 13.20 -0.28
CA GLN A 94 -5.68 13.99 0.78
C GLN A 94 -7.12 13.57 1.11
N ALA A 95 -7.82 12.91 0.18
CA ALA A 95 -9.22 12.52 0.32
C ALA A 95 -9.44 10.99 0.42
N TYR A 96 -8.56 10.18 -0.17
CA TYR A 96 -8.77 8.74 -0.35
C TYR A 96 -7.72 7.85 0.32
N GLY A 97 -6.89 8.43 1.21
CA GLY A 97 -5.83 7.71 1.91
C GLY A 97 -4.63 7.40 1.03
N ALA A 98 -3.85 6.39 1.41
CA ALA A 98 -2.65 5.98 0.70
C ALA A 98 -2.56 4.47 0.48
N THR A 99 -1.83 4.04 -0.54
CA THR A 99 -1.69 2.63 -0.92
C THR A 99 -0.24 2.26 -1.29
N GLN A 100 0.06 0.96 -1.36
CA GLN A 100 1.39 0.42 -1.72
C GLN A 100 2.52 1.11 -0.94
N LEU A 101 3.60 1.56 -1.58
CA LEU A 101 4.74 2.16 -0.87
C LEU A 101 4.38 3.48 -0.17
N GLU A 102 3.51 4.30 -0.77
CA GLU A 102 3.01 5.53 -0.14
C GLU A 102 2.28 5.24 1.19
N GLY A 103 1.54 4.13 1.25
CA GLY A 103 0.85 3.72 2.48
C GLY A 103 1.72 2.93 3.45
N ILE A 104 2.58 2.03 2.96
CA ILE A 104 3.44 1.17 3.81
C ILE A 104 4.50 2.00 4.52
N TYR A 105 5.03 3.02 3.85
CA TYR A 105 6.08 3.88 4.38
C TYR A 105 5.58 5.30 4.67
N SER A 106 4.27 5.47 4.94
CA SER A 106 3.67 6.78 5.24
C SER A 106 4.44 7.54 6.31
N ASP A 107 4.82 6.84 7.38
CA ASP A 107 5.44 7.43 8.56
C ASP A 107 6.87 7.91 8.29
N VAL A 108 7.55 7.23 7.37
CA VAL A 108 8.88 7.65 6.88
C VAL A 108 8.72 8.85 5.95
N LEU A 109 7.76 8.75 5.02
CA LEU A 109 7.52 9.77 3.99
C LEU A 109 6.94 11.06 4.56
N ASP A 110 6.30 11.04 5.74
CA ASP A 110 5.82 12.22 6.42
C ASP A 110 6.72 12.68 7.57
N GLY A 111 7.72 11.90 7.97
CA GLY A 111 8.64 12.29 9.05
C GLY A 111 8.09 12.06 10.46
N THR A 112 7.01 11.28 10.61
CA THR A 112 6.48 10.88 11.92
C THR A 112 7.18 9.66 12.50
N ASP A 113 7.92 8.89 11.69
CA ASP A 113 8.73 7.74 12.12
C ASP A 113 9.76 8.15 13.17
N ASP A 114 9.75 7.46 14.31
CA ASP A 114 10.61 7.78 15.44
C ASP A 114 12.11 7.65 15.12
N ARG A 115 12.49 6.87 14.11
CA ARG A 115 13.87 6.73 13.65
C ARG A 115 14.40 8.00 12.99
N LEU A 116 13.52 8.91 12.57
CA LEU A 116 13.89 10.18 11.95
C LEU A 116 14.05 11.32 12.97
N LYS A 117 13.52 11.15 14.20
CA LYS A 117 13.49 12.20 15.22
C LYS A 117 14.81 12.28 15.97
N ASN A 118 15.31 13.50 16.14
CA ASN A 118 16.41 13.76 17.06
C ASN A 118 15.90 13.77 18.51
N PRO A 119 16.77 13.62 19.53
CA PRO A 119 16.36 13.66 20.94
C PRO A 119 15.57 14.91 21.33
N ALA A 120 15.89 16.06 20.72
CA ALA A 120 15.15 17.31 20.93
C ALA A 120 13.73 17.28 20.32
N ASP A 121 13.56 16.62 19.17
CA ASP A 121 12.26 16.49 18.48
C ASP A 121 11.34 15.53 19.24
N LEU A 122 11.91 14.47 19.84
CA LEU A 122 11.18 13.55 20.72
C LEU A 122 10.62 14.27 21.97
N ILE A 123 11.38 15.19 22.55
CA ILE A 123 10.96 15.95 23.73
C ILE A 123 9.95 17.04 23.35
N THR A 124 10.14 17.69 22.20
CA THR A 124 9.28 18.81 21.75
C THR A 124 8.04 18.36 20.98
N GLY A 125 7.94 17.07 20.62
CA GLY A 125 6.86 16.53 19.80
C GLY A 125 6.85 17.08 18.38
N ARG A 126 7.98 17.61 17.90
CA ARG A 126 8.10 18.15 16.53
C ARG A 126 8.28 17.00 15.53
N GLN A 127 7.69 17.19 14.37
CA GLN A 127 7.84 16.28 13.22
C GLN A 127 9.27 16.40 12.70
N ALA A 128 9.89 15.26 12.41
CA ALA A 128 11.23 15.23 11.82
C ALA A 128 11.16 15.65 10.34
N SER A 129 12.32 15.91 9.74
CA SER A 129 12.37 16.05 8.28
C SER A 129 11.94 14.73 7.61
N PRO A 130 11.01 14.78 6.64
CA PRO A 130 10.57 13.60 5.91
C PRO A 130 11.72 12.81 5.28
N GLY A 131 11.63 11.49 5.35
CA GLY A 131 12.60 10.55 4.80
C GLY A 131 12.23 10.07 3.40
N ASN A 132 13.23 9.61 2.65
CA ASN A 132 13.04 9.04 1.31
C ASN A 132 13.01 7.52 1.34
N VAL A 133 12.26 6.91 0.42
CA VAL A 133 12.19 5.46 0.23
C VAL A 133 12.95 5.09 -1.03
N LEU A 134 14.06 4.37 -0.88
CA LEU A 134 14.85 3.89 -2.02
C LEU A 134 14.33 2.53 -2.48
N THR A 135 13.91 2.46 -3.73
CA THR A 135 13.42 1.22 -4.34
C THR A 135 14.55 0.42 -4.98
N THR A 136 14.26 -0.84 -5.32
CA THR A 136 15.16 -1.72 -6.10
C THR A 136 14.85 -1.72 -7.59
N ILE A 137 13.85 -0.93 -8.00
CA ILE A 137 13.36 -0.85 -9.37
C ILE A 137 14.47 -0.31 -10.27
N ASP A 138 14.70 -1.01 -11.37
CA ASP A 138 15.49 -0.53 -12.48
C ASP A 138 14.54 0.18 -13.48
N PRO A 139 14.77 1.46 -13.80
CA PRO A 139 13.86 2.21 -14.67
C PRO A 139 13.82 1.66 -16.10
N GLY A 140 14.89 1.03 -16.58
CA GLY A 140 14.94 0.38 -17.89
C GLY A 140 14.06 -0.86 -17.93
N VAL A 141 14.18 -1.72 -16.91
CA VAL A 141 13.34 -2.93 -16.77
C VAL A 141 11.87 -2.56 -16.58
N GLN A 142 11.56 -1.59 -15.72
CA GLN A 142 10.19 -1.11 -15.49
C GLN A 142 9.56 -0.62 -16.80
N LYS A 143 10.27 0.23 -17.55
CA LYS A 143 9.80 0.78 -18.82
C LYS A 143 9.58 -0.32 -19.85
N ALA A 144 10.57 -1.20 -20.04
CA ALA A 144 10.46 -2.31 -20.99
C ALA A 144 9.28 -3.23 -20.67
N ALA A 145 9.06 -3.55 -19.39
CA ALA A 145 7.92 -4.38 -18.97
C ALA A 145 6.57 -3.70 -19.22
N TYR A 146 6.46 -2.39 -18.96
CA TYR A 146 5.24 -1.63 -19.21
C TYR A 146 4.92 -1.54 -20.70
N GLU A 147 5.93 -1.23 -21.52
CA GLU A 147 5.80 -1.15 -22.98
C GLU A 147 5.48 -2.53 -23.59
N ALA A 148 6.04 -3.62 -23.05
CA ALA A 148 5.76 -4.97 -23.52
C ALA A 148 4.32 -5.41 -23.25
N LEU A 149 3.69 -4.94 -22.16
CA LEU A 149 2.26 -5.16 -21.92
C LEU A 149 1.38 -4.31 -22.83
N GLY A 150 1.80 -3.09 -23.17
CA GLY A 150 1.03 -2.20 -24.06
C GLY A 150 -0.42 -2.03 -23.60
N ASP A 151 -1.37 -2.37 -24.48
CA ASP A 151 -2.81 -2.30 -24.21
C ASP A 151 -3.36 -3.58 -23.56
N ASP A 152 -2.55 -4.62 -23.40
CA ASP A 152 -2.99 -5.88 -22.80
C ASP A 152 -3.26 -5.69 -21.31
N LYS A 153 -4.35 -6.30 -20.84
CA LYS A 153 -4.71 -6.31 -19.42
C LYS A 153 -3.94 -7.39 -18.70
N GLY A 154 -2.98 -6.98 -17.87
CA GLY A 154 -2.14 -7.94 -17.16
C GLY A 154 -1.17 -7.29 -16.18
N ALA A 155 -0.14 -8.04 -15.85
CA ALA A 155 0.97 -7.59 -15.04
C ALA A 155 2.25 -8.34 -15.42
N ALA A 156 3.38 -7.73 -15.13
CA ALA A 156 4.69 -8.35 -15.26
C ALA A 156 5.55 -8.00 -14.06
N VAL A 157 6.34 -8.97 -13.59
CA VAL A 157 7.29 -8.81 -12.47
C VAL A 157 8.64 -9.36 -12.92
N ALA A 158 9.68 -8.56 -12.72
CA ALA A 158 11.07 -8.96 -12.91
C ALA A 158 11.78 -8.98 -11.56
N ILE A 159 12.39 -10.12 -11.22
CA ILE A 159 13.10 -10.35 -9.97
C ILE A 159 14.54 -10.79 -10.25
N ASP A 160 15.50 -10.26 -9.48
CA ASP A 160 16.83 -10.85 -9.39
C ASP A 160 16.76 -12.09 -8.50
N PRO A 161 16.92 -13.32 -9.04
CA PRO A 161 16.78 -14.54 -8.26
C PRO A 161 17.90 -14.75 -7.23
N LYS A 162 19.06 -14.08 -7.39
CA LYS A 162 20.18 -14.21 -6.46
C LYS A 162 19.98 -13.36 -5.22
N THR A 163 19.38 -12.18 -5.37
CA THR A 163 19.23 -11.21 -4.27
C THR A 163 17.79 -11.01 -3.80
N GLY A 164 16.81 -11.50 -4.54
CA GLY A 164 15.38 -11.26 -4.31
C GLY A 164 14.92 -9.83 -4.61
N ARG A 165 15.74 -9.03 -5.33
CA ARG A 165 15.40 -7.63 -5.64
C ARG A 165 14.35 -7.59 -6.74
N ILE A 166 13.34 -6.73 -6.59
CA ILE A 166 12.34 -6.52 -7.63
C ILE A 166 12.86 -5.41 -8.55
N LEU A 167 13.22 -5.79 -9.77
CA LEU A 167 13.77 -4.88 -10.78
C LEU A 167 12.67 -4.17 -11.56
N GLY A 168 11.49 -4.77 -11.66
CA GLY A 168 10.31 -4.14 -12.26
C GLY A 168 9.03 -4.81 -11.80
N MET A 169 7.98 -4.02 -11.62
CA MET A 169 6.62 -4.49 -11.31
C MET A 169 5.61 -3.54 -11.95
N VAL A 170 4.92 -4.03 -12.97
CA VAL A 170 3.96 -3.25 -13.76
C VAL A 170 2.58 -3.92 -13.75
N SER A 171 1.54 -3.13 -13.91
CA SER A 171 0.15 -3.59 -13.97
C SER A 171 -0.60 -2.70 -14.96
N THR A 172 -1.29 -3.30 -15.92
CA THR A 172 -2.00 -2.62 -17.00
C THR A 172 -3.47 -3.08 -17.06
N PRO A 173 -4.41 -2.19 -17.42
CA PRO A 173 -4.25 -0.74 -17.51
C PRO A 173 -3.89 -0.09 -16.16
N SER A 174 -3.14 1.01 -16.21
CA SER A 174 -2.67 1.78 -15.04
C SER A 174 -3.40 3.11 -14.92
N TYR A 175 -2.98 3.98 -13.99
CA TYR A 175 -3.54 5.31 -13.77
C TYR A 175 -2.45 6.29 -13.29
N ASP A 176 -2.65 7.59 -13.51
CA ASP A 176 -1.79 8.64 -12.93
C ASP A 176 -2.30 9.02 -11.52
N PRO A 177 -1.57 8.68 -10.44
CA PRO A 177 -1.98 8.98 -9.07
C PRO A 177 -2.10 10.50 -8.80
N SER A 178 -1.41 11.34 -9.58
CA SER A 178 -1.47 12.81 -9.45
C SER A 178 -2.88 13.35 -9.65
N LYS A 179 -3.74 12.62 -10.39
CA LYS A 179 -5.14 13.00 -10.66
C LYS A 179 -6.06 12.85 -9.45
N ILE A 180 -5.64 12.12 -8.42
CA ILE A 180 -6.44 11.86 -7.22
C ILE A 180 -5.74 12.27 -5.93
N SER A 181 -4.62 13.00 -6.01
CA SER A 181 -3.77 13.32 -4.84
C SER A 181 -4.33 14.43 -3.93
N GLY A 182 -5.17 15.32 -4.44
CA GLY A 182 -5.78 16.44 -3.70
C GLY A 182 -7.22 16.18 -3.23
N THR A 183 -7.84 17.19 -2.62
CA THR A 183 -9.21 17.15 -2.06
C THR A 183 -10.33 17.23 -3.10
N ASP A 184 -10.07 17.80 -4.28
CA ASP A 184 -11.11 18.24 -5.22
C ASP A 184 -11.30 17.24 -6.39
N ASN A 185 -10.89 15.98 -6.20
CA ASN A 185 -10.73 15.01 -7.28
C ASN A 185 -11.88 13.98 -7.36
N GLY A 186 -13.07 14.34 -6.87
CA GLY A 186 -14.24 13.46 -6.81
C GLY A 186 -14.57 12.78 -8.14
N ASP A 187 -14.58 13.55 -9.23
CA ASP A 187 -14.90 13.02 -10.56
C ASP A 187 -13.81 12.08 -11.08
N ALA A 188 -12.53 12.41 -10.87
CA ALA A 188 -11.41 11.57 -11.28
C ALA A 188 -11.39 10.24 -10.51
N TRP A 189 -11.65 10.30 -9.20
CA TRP A 189 -11.76 9.11 -8.35
C TRP A 189 -12.94 8.23 -8.77
N LYS A 190 -14.11 8.83 -8.97
CA LYS A 190 -15.30 8.10 -9.43
C LYS A 190 -15.06 7.44 -10.78
N LYS A 191 -14.41 8.13 -11.72
CA LYS A 191 -14.05 7.57 -13.02
C LYS A 191 -13.16 6.32 -12.87
N LEU A 192 -12.16 6.35 -11.99
CA LEU A 192 -11.28 5.19 -11.76
C LEU A 192 -11.99 4.01 -11.10
N LEU A 193 -12.95 4.27 -10.20
CA LEU A 193 -13.75 3.22 -9.56
C LEU A 193 -14.76 2.57 -10.52
N ASP A 194 -15.44 3.38 -11.32
CA ASP A 194 -16.46 2.96 -12.28
C ASP A 194 -15.86 2.34 -13.55
N ASP A 195 -14.56 2.50 -13.76
CA ASP A 195 -13.85 1.90 -14.88
C ASP A 195 -14.01 0.37 -14.89
N LYS A 196 -14.38 -0.18 -16.05
CA LYS A 196 -14.55 -1.62 -16.26
C LYS A 196 -13.20 -2.34 -16.31
N GLU A 197 -12.15 -1.64 -16.70
CA GLU A 197 -10.79 -2.17 -16.76
C GLU A 197 -10.10 -2.19 -15.40
N LYS A 198 -10.70 -1.60 -14.36
CA LYS A 198 -10.20 -1.65 -12.98
C LYS A 198 -8.71 -1.26 -12.87
N PRO A 199 -8.32 -0.03 -13.29
CA PRO A 199 -6.92 0.40 -13.30
C PRO A 199 -6.30 0.52 -11.90
N LEU A 200 -7.12 0.71 -10.85
CA LEU A 200 -6.66 0.74 -9.46
C LEU A 200 -6.19 -0.62 -8.94
N VAL A 201 -6.53 -1.72 -9.61
CA VAL A 201 -6.12 -3.07 -9.19
C VAL A 201 -4.67 -3.31 -9.60
N ASN A 202 -3.81 -3.48 -8.61
CA ASN A 202 -2.47 -3.99 -8.85
C ASN A 202 -2.55 -5.51 -9.11
N ARG A 203 -2.51 -5.88 -10.39
CA ARG A 203 -2.65 -7.28 -10.84
C ARG A 203 -1.44 -8.14 -10.50
N ALA A 204 -0.27 -7.54 -10.33
CA ALA A 204 0.94 -8.25 -9.91
C ALA A 204 0.83 -8.79 -8.47
N LEU A 205 0.03 -8.13 -7.62
CA LEU A 205 -0.05 -8.45 -6.19
C LEU A 205 -1.42 -8.94 -5.71
N ARG A 206 -2.52 -8.47 -6.32
CA ARG A 206 -3.87 -8.59 -5.75
C ARG A 206 -4.91 -9.23 -6.69
N GLN A 207 -4.46 -9.95 -7.72
CA GLN A 207 -5.34 -10.72 -8.59
C GLN A 207 -4.83 -12.16 -8.72
N PRO A 208 -5.23 -13.08 -7.83
CA PRO A 208 -4.91 -14.48 -8.01
C PRO A 208 -5.58 -15.00 -9.29
N LEU A 209 -4.77 -15.56 -10.19
CA LEU A 209 -5.21 -16.20 -11.43
C LEU A 209 -4.86 -17.69 -11.38
N ALA A 210 -5.61 -18.50 -12.11
CA ALA A 210 -5.23 -19.88 -12.31
C ALA A 210 -3.87 -19.92 -13.04
N PRO A 211 -2.82 -20.51 -12.44
CA PRO A 211 -1.46 -20.47 -13.02
C PRO A 211 -1.33 -21.32 -14.28
N GLY A 212 -2.27 -22.22 -14.55
CA GLY A 212 -2.26 -23.11 -15.71
C GLY A 212 -0.97 -23.93 -15.79
N SER A 213 -0.41 -24.04 -17.00
CA SER A 213 0.81 -24.82 -17.24
C SER A 213 2.04 -24.34 -16.46
N THR A 214 2.09 -23.09 -15.98
CA THR A 214 3.22 -22.60 -15.16
C THR A 214 3.33 -23.33 -13.82
N PHE A 215 2.22 -23.86 -13.29
CA PHE A 215 2.20 -24.64 -12.04
C PHE A 215 2.76 -26.06 -12.19
N LYS A 216 2.90 -26.56 -13.42
CA LYS A 216 3.45 -27.90 -13.68
C LYS A 216 4.88 -28.05 -13.14
N LEU A 217 5.64 -26.95 -13.05
CA LEU A 217 6.96 -26.96 -12.43
C LEU A 217 6.91 -27.35 -10.95
N VAL A 218 5.91 -26.86 -10.21
CA VAL A 218 5.70 -27.21 -8.80
C VAL A 218 5.32 -28.68 -8.66
N VAL A 219 4.40 -29.16 -9.51
CA VAL A 219 3.97 -30.56 -9.52
C VAL A 219 5.13 -31.51 -9.86
N ALA A 220 5.94 -31.16 -10.85
CA ALA A 220 7.11 -31.94 -11.25
C ALA A 220 8.16 -32.00 -10.12
N ALA A 221 8.45 -30.86 -9.48
CA ALA A 221 9.37 -30.82 -8.34
C ALA A 221 8.89 -31.72 -7.19
N ALA A 222 7.59 -31.66 -6.86
CA ALA A 222 7.02 -32.53 -5.84
C ALA A 222 7.09 -34.02 -6.21
N ALA A 223 6.86 -34.38 -7.48
CA ALA A 223 6.96 -35.78 -7.92
C ALA A 223 8.38 -36.34 -7.78
N LEU A 224 9.40 -35.55 -8.15
CA LEU A 224 10.81 -35.91 -7.98
C LEU A 224 11.21 -36.00 -6.51
N GLU A 225 10.78 -35.04 -5.67
CA GLU A 225 11.07 -35.02 -4.24
C GLU A 225 10.45 -36.22 -3.51
N ASN A 226 9.29 -36.69 -3.97
CA ASN A 226 8.63 -37.89 -3.44
C ASN A 226 9.12 -39.20 -4.09
N GLY A 227 10.14 -39.14 -4.97
CA GLY A 227 10.74 -40.31 -5.60
C GLY A 227 9.79 -41.06 -6.56
N LEU A 228 8.75 -40.40 -7.08
CA LEU A 228 7.85 -41.00 -8.08
C LEU A 228 8.56 -41.22 -9.43
N TYR A 229 9.57 -40.39 -9.70
CA TYR A 229 10.44 -40.48 -10.86
C TYR A 229 11.88 -40.26 -10.42
N GLY A 230 12.83 -40.97 -11.01
CA GLY A 230 14.25 -40.91 -10.68
C GLY A 230 15.01 -39.78 -11.40
N SER A 231 14.47 -39.22 -12.48
CA SER A 231 15.07 -38.10 -13.20
C SER A 231 14.05 -37.31 -14.01
N VAL A 232 14.42 -36.11 -14.46
CA VAL A 232 13.60 -35.27 -15.37
C VAL A 232 13.49 -35.85 -16.79
N ASP A 233 14.37 -36.77 -17.16
CA ASP A 233 14.39 -37.41 -18.48
C ASP A 233 13.57 -38.71 -18.51
N GLU A 234 13.08 -39.16 -17.35
CA GLU A 234 12.22 -40.34 -17.25
C GLU A 234 10.85 -40.04 -17.83
N ALA A 235 10.39 -40.88 -18.76
CA ALA A 235 9.09 -40.72 -19.38
C ALA A 235 7.97 -40.97 -18.36
N THR A 236 7.04 -40.03 -18.27
CA THR A 236 5.86 -40.17 -17.40
C THR A 236 4.87 -41.18 -17.97
N GLU A 237 4.19 -41.94 -17.09
CA GLU A 237 3.09 -42.82 -17.46
C GLU A 237 1.76 -42.05 -17.59
N SER A 238 1.68 -41.14 -18.57
CA SER A 238 0.49 -40.32 -18.82
C SER A 238 -0.14 -40.69 -20.17
N PRO A 239 -1.20 -41.51 -20.21
CA PRO A 239 -1.85 -41.88 -21.47
C PRO A 239 -2.52 -40.67 -22.12
N ASP A 240 -2.42 -40.58 -23.44
CA ASP A 240 -3.14 -39.61 -24.27
C ASP A 240 -4.15 -40.36 -25.17
N PRO A 241 -5.47 -40.24 -24.93
CA PRO A 241 -6.09 -39.27 -24.02
C PRO A 241 -6.25 -39.79 -22.58
N TYR A 242 -6.15 -38.90 -21.60
CA TYR A 242 -6.25 -39.25 -20.18
C TYR A 242 -7.70 -39.23 -19.72
N THR A 243 -8.25 -40.37 -19.28
CA THR A 243 -9.61 -40.41 -18.70
C THR A 243 -9.55 -40.12 -17.21
N LEU A 244 -10.31 -39.12 -16.74
CA LEU A 244 -10.30 -38.74 -15.33
C LEU A 244 -10.82 -39.90 -14.46
N PRO A 245 -10.09 -40.27 -13.38
CA PRO A 245 -10.46 -41.38 -12.51
C PRO A 245 -11.90 -41.28 -11.99
N GLY A 246 -12.64 -42.39 -12.01
CA GLY A 246 -14.04 -42.45 -11.55
C GLY A 246 -15.05 -41.80 -12.49
N THR A 247 -14.65 -41.42 -13.71
CA THR A 247 -15.54 -40.78 -14.69
C THR A 247 -15.39 -41.41 -16.09
N ARG A 248 -16.24 -40.98 -17.02
CA ARG A 248 -16.06 -41.22 -18.47
C ARG A 248 -15.52 -39.96 -19.18
N THR A 249 -15.10 -38.96 -18.42
CA THR A 249 -14.65 -37.66 -18.95
C THR A 249 -13.20 -37.76 -19.37
N VAL A 250 -12.94 -37.44 -20.62
CA VAL A 250 -11.61 -37.46 -21.22
C VAL A 250 -10.99 -36.07 -21.11
N LEU A 251 -9.84 -35.97 -20.44
CA LEU A 251 -9.00 -34.77 -20.42
C LEU A 251 -8.20 -34.72 -21.72
N ARG A 252 -8.45 -33.68 -22.51
CA ARG A 252 -7.73 -33.43 -23.76
C ARG A 252 -6.59 -32.44 -23.52
N ASN A 253 -5.55 -32.55 -24.33
CA ASN A 253 -4.47 -31.57 -24.33
C ASN A 253 -4.97 -30.23 -24.90
N GLU A 254 -4.43 -29.11 -24.45
CA GLU A 254 -4.85 -27.76 -24.87
C GLU A 254 -4.57 -27.50 -26.37
N ASN A 255 -3.63 -28.25 -26.95
CA ASN A 255 -3.21 -28.15 -28.35
C ASN A 255 -3.93 -29.13 -29.29
N ALA A 256 -4.94 -29.87 -28.83
CA ALA A 256 -5.61 -30.95 -29.58
C ALA A 256 -7.04 -30.61 -30.03
#